data_AF-A0A6A5CCE5-F1
#
_entry.id   AF-A0A6A5CCE5-F1
#
_cell.length_a   1.000
_cell.length_b   1.000
_cell.length_c   1.000
_cell.angle_alpha   90.00
_cell.angle_beta   90.00
_cell.angle_gamma   90.00
#
_symmetry.space_group_name_H-M   'P 1'
#
loop_
_entity.id
_entity.type
_entity.pdbx_description
1 polymer ?
#
loop_
_entity_poly.entity_id
_entity_poly.type
_entity_poly.pdbx_seq_one_letter_code
_entity_poly.pdbx_strand_id
1 'polypeptide(L)'
;MSETLHFLFENIPASDKEPFVVKIGGNVVFTATTPQKNTSHTVQVTPSGLSAIHREFINFVIPQADIDELNQYDLTNRGYHFRVRVKKIGELSVLQGLNKNFEEENVILDDQRKFYVDEKTGEYTYKYNKPVYLADDYEKSPKAKIAKAIANSADFGSDSTRIWLHLSGIDASEEEPFEILDADQQDKNLFKSSKPIFKRKEVMLYVRKADPTAKSHVANLHIKIPTVGVDSVVDFDLTTLGTHILIAVLNEGSNVEIQQKTNKMFDEKFFNPVHYANAEREYKEKTRVKTTTKYDDDDDSAPTPQQVAKHGDSESLDEVTVTLYVNNIPASKKEPFTIYMNGDEFFKSEEEIPVTRTAILRATFDKPPRGEELIVEIRFKIDARDVDTKQQFNITKNGTFLFFGVEKAGDAERIQMKQQFNDTFGPQSSQQTATKSAASSSSEIIPVHFHLANINASAEKPFELFVNGQQIYKQTQDLGDKMAIVTGKLPKIDDLRIDLRAVAKADGLEEESELNITKYGNYLKIEISSDRSVIDITQADNADFDNATIVDSKKMPSKSSSSSTTTSKTPEKKTTTSQSSSSGGDYLDQLKKLGELRDAGILTEEEFQAKKKKILGL
;
A
#
# COMPACT_ATOMS: atom_id res chain seq x y z
N MET A 1 1.73 -30.23 -23.11
CA MET A 1 0.47 -31.00 -23.22
C MET A 1 -0.64 -29.97 -23.37
N SER A 2 -1.65 -30.22 -24.20
CA SER A 2 -2.83 -29.34 -24.25
C SER A 2 -3.70 -29.60 -23.03
N GLU A 3 -4.23 -28.55 -22.42
CA GLU A 3 -5.14 -28.61 -21.29
C GLU A 3 -6.52 -28.16 -21.73
N THR A 4 -7.57 -28.70 -21.11
CA THR A 4 -8.96 -28.38 -21.46
C THR A 4 -9.56 -27.49 -20.39
N LEU A 5 -9.94 -26.27 -20.75
CA LEU A 5 -10.74 -25.40 -19.91
C LEU A 5 -12.22 -25.76 -20.04
N HIS A 6 -12.93 -25.79 -18.91
CA HIS A 6 -14.34 -26.12 -18.82
C HIS A 6 -15.11 -24.90 -18.33
N PHE A 7 -15.97 -24.34 -19.17
CA PHE A 7 -16.84 -23.22 -18.82
C PHE A 7 -18.27 -23.71 -18.55
N LEU A 8 -18.91 -23.13 -17.55
CA LEU A 8 -20.34 -23.21 -17.26
C LEU A 8 -20.89 -21.77 -17.27
N PHE A 9 -21.66 -21.44 -18.29
CA PHE A 9 -22.26 -20.12 -18.48
C PHE A 9 -23.68 -20.09 -17.92
N GLU A 10 -23.94 -19.18 -16.98
CA GLU A 10 -25.23 -19.01 -16.34
C GLU A 10 -25.77 -17.58 -16.57
N ASN A 11 -26.94 -17.48 -17.20
CA ASN A 11 -27.63 -16.20 -17.42
C ASN A 11 -26.81 -15.16 -18.20
N ILE A 12 -26.04 -15.58 -19.22
CA ILE A 12 -25.27 -14.64 -20.05
C ILE A 12 -26.17 -14.13 -21.20
N PRO A 13 -26.49 -12.83 -21.26
CA PRO A 13 -27.24 -12.25 -22.37
C PRO A 13 -26.37 -12.17 -23.64
N ALA A 14 -26.98 -12.43 -24.80
CA ALA A 14 -26.33 -12.30 -26.12
C ALA A 14 -27.38 -12.20 -27.23
N SER A 15 -27.03 -11.55 -28.34
CA SER A 15 -27.81 -11.55 -29.60
C SER A 15 -26.88 -11.58 -30.82
N ASP A 16 -27.45 -11.68 -32.02
CA ASP A 16 -26.70 -11.57 -33.28
C ASP A 16 -26.01 -10.21 -33.45
N LYS A 17 -26.55 -9.13 -32.87
CA LYS A 17 -25.96 -7.79 -32.92
C LYS A 17 -24.88 -7.57 -31.86
N GLU A 18 -25.01 -8.26 -30.73
CA GLU A 18 -24.20 -8.09 -29.53
C GLU A 18 -23.82 -9.48 -28.98
N PRO A 19 -22.88 -10.17 -29.65
CA PRO A 19 -22.51 -11.51 -29.27
C PRO A 19 -21.72 -11.53 -27.95
N PHE A 20 -21.95 -12.55 -27.14
CA PHE A 20 -21.06 -12.90 -26.03
C PHE A 20 -19.79 -13.55 -26.57
N VAL A 21 -18.63 -13.06 -26.19
CA VAL A 21 -17.33 -13.53 -26.66
C VAL A 21 -16.41 -13.85 -25.49
N VAL A 22 -15.74 -15.01 -25.53
CA VAL A 22 -14.62 -15.33 -24.64
C VAL A 22 -13.32 -15.32 -25.44
N LYS A 23 -12.31 -14.61 -24.94
CA LYS A 23 -10.98 -14.57 -25.53
C LYS A 23 -9.94 -15.13 -24.57
N ILE A 24 -8.96 -15.87 -25.08
CA ILE A 24 -7.80 -16.36 -24.32
C ILE A 24 -6.54 -15.96 -25.05
N GLY A 25 -5.63 -15.26 -24.37
CA GLY A 25 -4.43 -14.72 -24.99
C GLY A 25 -4.73 -13.79 -26.18
N GLY A 26 -5.87 -13.10 -26.16
CA GLY A 26 -6.36 -12.23 -27.24
C GLY A 26 -7.09 -12.94 -28.38
N ASN A 27 -7.06 -14.28 -28.45
CA ASN A 27 -7.76 -15.05 -29.47
C ASN A 27 -9.20 -15.34 -29.05
N VAL A 28 -10.16 -15.16 -29.95
CA VAL A 28 -11.56 -15.55 -29.71
C VAL A 28 -11.65 -17.08 -29.68
N VAL A 29 -12.05 -17.63 -28.54
CA VAL A 29 -12.19 -19.09 -28.36
C VAL A 29 -13.64 -19.55 -28.26
N PHE A 30 -14.56 -18.64 -27.94
CA PHE A 30 -16.00 -18.90 -27.90
C PHE A 30 -16.77 -17.66 -28.30
N THR A 31 -17.83 -17.86 -29.08
CA THR A 31 -18.79 -16.83 -29.47
C THR A 31 -20.19 -17.40 -29.39
N ALA A 32 -21.11 -16.68 -28.75
CA ALA A 32 -22.53 -17.00 -28.72
C ALA A 32 -23.36 -15.79 -29.17
N THR A 33 -24.27 -16.02 -30.11
CA THR A 33 -25.25 -15.02 -30.55
C THR A 33 -26.64 -15.24 -29.94
N THR A 34 -26.77 -16.21 -29.04
CA THR A 34 -27.99 -16.50 -28.30
C THR A 34 -27.71 -16.52 -26.80
N PRO A 35 -28.69 -16.15 -25.94
CA PRO A 35 -28.47 -16.14 -24.49
C PRO A 35 -28.06 -17.51 -23.94
N GLN A 36 -27.07 -17.53 -23.05
CA GLN A 36 -26.55 -18.76 -22.45
C GLN A 36 -27.19 -18.99 -21.07
N LYS A 37 -27.94 -20.08 -20.93
CA LYS A 37 -28.58 -20.49 -19.67
C LYS A 37 -28.12 -21.89 -19.27
N ASN A 38 -27.19 -21.96 -18.33
CA ASN A 38 -26.58 -23.20 -17.82
C ASN A 38 -25.94 -24.04 -18.93
N THR A 39 -25.29 -23.39 -19.90
CA THR A 39 -24.60 -24.07 -21.00
C THR A 39 -23.17 -24.36 -20.60
N SER A 40 -22.66 -25.54 -20.99
CA SER A 40 -21.26 -25.90 -20.77
C SER A 40 -20.50 -25.87 -22.09
N HIS A 41 -19.27 -25.34 -22.03
CA HIS A 41 -18.38 -25.26 -23.17
C HIS A 41 -16.97 -25.68 -22.77
N THR A 42 -16.20 -26.24 -23.69
CA THR A 42 -14.81 -26.65 -23.44
C THR A 42 -13.88 -26.08 -24.48
N VAL A 43 -12.73 -25.55 -24.05
CA VAL A 43 -11.72 -24.96 -24.92
C VAL A 43 -10.39 -25.64 -24.66
N GLN A 44 -9.70 -26.09 -25.72
CA GLN A 44 -8.32 -26.57 -25.60
C GLN A 44 -7.37 -25.38 -25.59
N VAL A 45 -6.53 -25.30 -24.57
CA VAL A 45 -5.46 -24.30 -24.44
C VAL A 45 -4.11 -25.00 -24.45
N THR A 46 -3.15 -24.38 -25.12
CA THR A 46 -1.75 -24.83 -25.08
C THR A 46 -1.00 -23.88 -24.17
N PRO A 47 -0.33 -24.38 -23.11
CA PRO A 47 0.37 -23.52 -22.17
C PRO A 47 1.37 -22.59 -22.86
N SER A 48 1.26 -21.30 -22.58
CA SER A 48 2.13 -20.26 -23.10
C SER A 48 3.47 -20.21 -22.35
N GLY A 49 4.29 -21.27 -22.48
CA GLY A 49 5.70 -21.28 -22.03
C GLY A 49 6.10 -22.45 -21.11
N LEU A 50 7.38 -22.45 -20.70
CA LEU A 50 8.00 -23.45 -19.81
C LEU A 50 7.86 -23.11 -18.31
N SER A 51 6.88 -22.27 -17.95
CA SER A 51 6.66 -21.87 -16.55
C SER A 51 6.16 -23.06 -15.73
N ALA A 52 6.65 -23.20 -14.50
CA ALA A 52 6.14 -24.17 -13.53
C ALA A 52 4.69 -23.87 -13.10
N ILE A 53 4.22 -22.64 -13.32
CA ILE A 53 2.84 -22.21 -13.05
C ILE A 53 2.26 -21.69 -14.38
N HIS A 54 1.21 -22.35 -14.83
CA HIS A 54 0.45 -21.96 -16.01
C HIS A 54 -0.61 -20.92 -15.60
N ARG A 55 -0.45 -19.70 -16.13
CA ARG A 55 -1.42 -18.62 -15.97
C ARG A 55 -1.93 -18.20 -17.33
N GLU A 56 -3.23 -17.97 -17.43
CA GLU A 56 -3.85 -17.51 -18.67
C GLU A 56 -4.70 -16.26 -18.46
N PHE A 57 -4.66 -15.38 -19.46
CA PHE A 57 -5.49 -14.19 -19.50
C PHE A 57 -6.77 -14.52 -20.26
N ILE A 58 -7.90 -14.44 -19.56
CA ILE A 58 -9.22 -14.70 -20.13
C ILE A 58 -10.01 -13.39 -20.13
N ASN A 59 -10.55 -13.03 -21.30
CA ASN A 59 -11.44 -11.88 -21.45
C ASN A 59 -12.88 -12.35 -21.71
N PHE A 60 -13.81 -11.88 -20.89
CA PHE A 60 -15.25 -12.05 -21.09
C PHE A 60 -15.88 -10.75 -21.61
N VAL A 61 -16.35 -10.77 -22.87
CA VAL A 61 -17.00 -9.63 -23.52
C VAL A 61 -18.49 -9.92 -23.68
N ILE A 62 -19.34 -9.23 -22.92
CA ILE A 62 -20.80 -9.38 -22.91
C ILE A 62 -21.42 -7.99 -23.15
N PRO A 63 -21.56 -7.55 -24.42
CA PRO A 63 -21.99 -6.19 -24.72
C PRO A 63 -23.39 -5.84 -24.17
N GLN A 64 -24.32 -6.80 -24.19
CA GLN A 64 -25.68 -6.61 -23.63
C GLN A 64 -25.72 -6.33 -22.13
N ALA A 65 -24.65 -6.66 -21.40
CA ALA A 65 -24.53 -6.40 -19.98
C ALA A 65 -23.54 -5.27 -19.67
N ASP A 66 -22.98 -4.62 -20.70
CA ASP A 66 -21.89 -3.63 -20.58
C ASP A 66 -20.65 -4.17 -19.83
N ILE A 67 -20.22 -5.38 -20.20
CA ILE A 67 -19.07 -6.07 -19.57
C ILE A 67 -18.02 -6.38 -20.64
N ASP A 68 -16.76 -5.99 -20.41
CA ASP A 68 -15.56 -6.48 -21.11
C ASP A 68 -14.42 -6.55 -20.08
N GLU A 69 -14.30 -7.74 -19.49
CA GLU A 69 -13.45 -8.01 -18.33
C GLU A 69 -12.31 -8.96 -18.68
N LEU A 70 -11.08 -8.43 -18.61
CA LEU A 70 -9.84 -9.19 -18.76
C LEU A 70 -9.24 -9.47 -17.38
N ASN A 71 -9.13 -10.75 -17.02
CA ASN A 71 -8.50 -11.20 -15.77
C ASN A 71 -7.45 -12.30 -16.04
N GLN A 72 -6.48 -12.42 -15.13
CA GLN A 72 -5.48 -13.48 -15.15
C GLN A 72 -5.87 -14.60 -14.19
N TYR A 73 -5.91 -15.84 -14.67
CA TYR A 73 -6.30 -17.02 -13.89
C TYR A 73 -5.12 -17.99 -13.76
N ASP A 74 -4.95 -18.58 -12.57
CA ASP A 74 -3.91 -19.58 -12.28
C ASP A 74 -4.47 -20.97 -12.52
N LEU A 75 -4.12 -21.56 -13.66
CA LEU A 75 -4.68 -22.84 -14.10
C LEU A 75 -4.04 -24.02 -13.37
N THR A 76 -2.78 -23.87 -12.94
CA THR A 76 -2.03 -24.93 -12.23
C THR A 76 -2.57 -25.14 -10.83
N ASN A 77 -2.75 -24.07 -10.06
CA ASN A 77 -3.08 -24.19 -8.64
C ASN A 77 -4.59 -24.14 -8.37
N ARG A 78 -5.37 -23.52 -9.28
CA ARG A 78 -6.81 -23.27 -9.05
C ARG A 78 -7.72 -24.03 -10.00
N GLY A 79 -7.14 -24.74 -10.96
CA GLY A 79 -7.85 -25.65 -11.85
C GLY A 79 -8.41 -25.03 -13.12
N TYR A 80 -9.10 -25.87 -13.87
CA TYR A 80 -9.51 -25.59 -15.25
C TYR A 80 -11.02 -25.41 -15.42
N HIS A 81 -11.79 -25.38 -14.32
CA HIS A 81 -13.25 -25.19 -14.35
C HIS A 81 -13.62 -23.75 -14.01
N PHE A 82 -14.50 -23.16 -14.81
CA PHE A 82 -14.99 -21.79 -14.67
C PHE A 82 -16.52 -21.78 -14.66
N ARG A 83 -17.14 -21.18 -13.64
CA ARG A 83 -18.57 -20.84 -13.63
C ARG A 83 -18.68 -19.34 -13.79
N VAL A 84 -19.26 -18.90 -14.90
CA VAL A 84 -19.37 -17.49 -15.30
C VAL A 84 -20.84 -17.13 -15.30
N ARG A 85 -21.21 -16.11 -14.52
CA ARG A 85 -22.59 -15.69 -14.31
C ARG A 85 -22.71 -14.19 -14.35
N VAL A 86 -23.66 -13.66 -15.12
CA VAL A 86 -24.10 -12.26 -14.96
C VAL A 86 -25.16 -12.24 -13.87
N LYS A 87 -24.85 -11.59 -12.74
CA LYS A 87 -25.80 -11.46 -11.61
C LYS A 87 -26.86 -10.40 -11.91
N LYS A 88 -26.41 -9.26 -12.43
CA LYS A 88 -27.19 -8.13 -12.95
C LYS A 88 -26.37 -7.41 -14.01
N ILE A 89 -26.99 -6.48 -14.73
CA ILE A 89 -26.30 -5.64 -15.74
C ILE A 89 -25.09 -4.96 -15.06
N GLY A 90 -23.92 -5.02 -15.70
CA GLY A 90 -22.65 -4.50 -15.20
C GLY A 90 -21.96 -5.34 -14.12
N GLU A 91 -22.51 -6.49 -13.70
CA GLU A 91 -21.90 -7.33 -12.67
C GLU A 91 -21.67 -8.77 -13.16
N LEU A 92 -20.39 -9.08 -13.45
CA LEU A 92 -19.92 -10.42 -13.74
C LEU A 92 -19.46 -11.12 -12.45
N SER A 93 -19.81 -12.40 -12.33
CA SER A 93 -19.28 -13.30 -11.31
C SER A 93 -18.57 -14.45 -12.00
N VAL A 94 -17.27 -14.57 -11.76
CA VAL A 94 -16.46 -15.69 -12.26
C VAL A 94 -15.94 -16.50 -11.07
N LEU A 95 -16.29 -17.78 -11.03
CA LEU A 95 -15.75 -18.75 -10.07
C LEU A 95 -14.80 -19.68 -10.80
N GLN A 96 -13.58 -19.86 -10.28
CA GLN A 96 -12.61 -20.86 -10.76
C GLN A 96 -12.53 -22.03 -9.77
N GLY A 97 -12.37 -23.25 -10.27
CA GLY A 97 -12.19 -24.43 -9.43
C GLY A 97 -11.46 -25.61 -10.11
N LEU A 98 -11.02 -26.55 -9.27
CA LEU A 98 -10.33 -27.79 -9.66
C LEU A 98 -11.26 -28.81 -10.32
N ASN A 99 -12.56 -28.72 -10.06
CA ASN A 99 -13.56 -29.64 -10.57
C ASN A 99 -14.88 -28.91 -10.89
N LYS A 100 -15.79 -29.60 -11.59
CA LYS A 100 -17.10 -29.07 -11.99
C LYS A 100 -18.06 -28.73 -10.84
N ASN A 101 -17.79 -29.22 -9.62
CA ASN A 101 -18.65 -29.00 -8.47
C ASN A 101 -18.35 -27.67 -7.77
N PHE A 102 -17.16 -27.08 -8.00
CA PHE A 102 -16.71 -25.86 -7.33
C PHE A 102 -16.80 -25.99 -5.80
N GLU A 103 -16.20 -27.05 -5.24
CA GLU A 103 -16.17 -27.31 -3.80
C GLU A 103 -15.43 -26.17 -3.05
N GLU A 104 -16.04 -25.67 -1.97
CA GLU A 104 -15.82 -24.34 -1.38
C GLU A 104 -14.39 -24.04 -0.90
N GLU A 105 -13.56 -25.05 -0.62
CA GLU A 105 -12.22 -24.84 -0.06
C GLU A 105 -11.23 -24.15 -1.04
N ASN A 106 -11.57 -24.03 -2.34
CA ASN A 106 -10.70 -23.40 -3.34
C ASN A 106 -11.43 -22.43 -4.29
N VAL A 107 -12.63 -21.97 -3.92
CA VAL A 107 -13.44 -21.08 -4.78
C VAL A 107 -13.07 -19.63 -4.51
N ILE A 108 -12.58 -18.94 -5.55
CA ILE A 108 -12.44 -17.49 -5.50
C ILE A 108 -13.70 -16.88 -6.07
N LEU A 109 -14.42 -16.17 -5.21
CA LEU A 109 -15.50 -15.27 -5.59
C LEU A 109 -14.87 -13.95 -5.98
N ASP A 110 -14.74 -13.71 -7.27
CA ASP A 110 -14.37 -12.37 -7.77
C ASP A 110 -15.61 -11.47 -7.65
N ASP A 111 -15.88 -10.96 -6.44
CA ASP A 111 -17.02 -10.06 -6.15
C ASP A 111 -16.58 -8.61 -6.39
N GLN A 112 -16.69 -8.16 -7.64
CA GLN A 112 -16.11 -6.90 -8.07
C GLN A 112 -17.10 -5.74 -8.08
N ARG A 113 -17.19 -5.02 -6.94
CA ARG A 113 -17.76 -3.66 -6.91
C ARG A 113 -16.77 -2.67 -7.55
N LYS A 114 -16.70 -2.66 -8.89
CA LYS A 114 -15.82 -1.77 -9.70
C LYS A 114 -16.47 -0.42 -10.06
N PHE A 115 -17.73 -0.22 -9.72
CA PHE A 115 -18.48 1.00 -9.99
C PHE A 115 -18.94 1.66 -8.69
N TYR A 116 -18.85 2.98 -8.61
CA TYR A 116 -19.74 3.76 -7.75
C TYR A 116 -21.04 3.98 -8.52
N VAL A 117 -22.17 3.72 -7.86
CA VAL A 117 -23.48 4.19 -8.34
C VAL A 117 -23.75 5.46 -7.56
N ASP A 118 -23.81 6.59 -8.25
CA ASP A 118 -24.34 7.80 -7.65
C ASP A 118 -25.83 7.57 -7.38
N GLU A 119 -26.21 7.44 -6.11
CA GLU A 119 -27.58 7.11 -5.70
C GLU A 119 -28.61 8.19 -6.09
N LYS A 120 -28.16 9.42 -6.41
CA LYS A 120 -29.05 10.52 -6.81
C LYS A 120 -29.27 10.55 -8.32
N THR A 121 -28.26 10.23 -9.12
CA THR A 121 -28.33 10.34 -10.58
C THR A 121 -28.52 9.00 -11.27
N GLY A 122 -28.20 7.89 -10.61
CA GLY A 122 -28.15 6.55 -11.20
C GLY A 122 -26.98 6.35 -12.17
N GLU A 123 -26.04 7.29 -12.23
CA GLU A 123 -24.86 7.18 -13.09
C GLU A 123 -23.80 6.28 -12.48
N TYR A 124 -23.18 5.47 -13.33
CA TYR A 124 -22.11 4.53 -12.96
C TYR A 124 -20.75 5.19 -13.23
N THR A 125 -19.89 5.27 -12.21
CA THR A 125 -18.53 5.79 -12.36
C THR A 125 -17.50 4.69 -12.05
N TYR A 126 -16.55 4.49 -12.96
CA TYR A 126 -15.48 3.49 -12.81
C TYR A 126 -14.55 3.86 -11.64
N LYS A 127 -14.25 2.89 -10.76
CA LYS A 127 -13.36 3.06 -9.60
C LYS A 127 -11.87 3.16 -9.99
N TYR A 128 -11.50 2.71 -11.19
CA TYR A 128 -10.15 2.77 -11.76
C TYR A 128 -10.22 3.11 -13.25
N ASN A 129 -9.12 3.59 -13.84
CA ASN A 129 -9.02 4.09 -15.23
C ASN A 129 -9.93 3.34 -16.23
N LYS A 130 -10.73 4.11 -16.98
CA LYS A 130 -11.67 3.63 -18.01
C LYS A 130 -10.98 2.60 -18.93
N PRO A 131 -11.60 1.44 -19.23
CA PRO A 131 -10.98 0.43 -20.09
C PRO A 131 -10.59 0.99 -21.46
N VAL A 132 -9.43 0.56 -21.97
CA VAL A 132 -8.77 1.12 -23.18
C VAL A 132 -9.64 1.04 -24.45
N TYR A 133 -10.58 0.09 -24.53
CA TYR A 133 -11.49 -0.05 -25.67
C TYR A 133 -12.69 0.92 -25.64
N LEU A 134 -12.94 1.57 -24.50
CA LEU A 134 -13.92 2.67 -24.34
C LEU A 134 -13.28 4.06 -24.49
N ALA A 135 -11.98 4.11 -24.85
CA ALA A 135 -11.35 5.35 -25.31
C ALA A 135 -11.74 5.58 -26.78
N ASP A 136 -12.09 6.82 -27.12
CA ASP A 136 -12.72 7.23 -28.40
C ASP A 136 -11.91 6.89 -29.68
N ASP A 137 -10.71 6.31 -29.53
CA ASP A 137 -9.74 6.06 -30.60
C ASP A 137 -9.34 4.58 -30.78
N TYR A 138 -9.95 3.63 -30.04
CA TYR A 138 -9.53 2.22 -30.04
C TYR A 138 -9.55 1.58 -31.44
N GLU A 139 -10.53 1.93 -32.29
CA GLU A 139 -10.64 1.39 -33.66
C GLU A 139 -9.69 2.04 -34.67
N LYS A 140 -9.04 3.16 -34.34
CA LYS A 140 -8.20 3.94 -35.28
C LYS A 140 -6.71 3.61 -35.23
N SER A 141 -6.27 2.67 -34.40
CA SER A 141 -4.86 2.26 -34.37
C SER A 141 -4.50 1.40 -35.60
N PRO A 142 -3.55 1.82 -36.46
CA PRO A 142 -3.32 1.15 -37.74
C PRO A 142 -2.57 -0.17 -37.55
N LYS A 143 -3.20 -1.26 -38.02
CA LYS A 143 -2.63 -2.62 -38.21
C LYS A 143 -1.23 -2.64 -38.88
N ALA A 144 -0.86 -1.57 -39.59
CA ALA A 144 0.45 -1.37 -40.20
C ALA A 144 1.63 -1.30 -39.21
N LYS A 145 1.43 -0.85 -37.96
CA LYS A 145 2.51 -0.81 -36.96
C LYS A 145 2.90 -2.19 -36.44
N ILE A 146 1.92 -3.09 -36.34
CA ILE A 146 2.12 -4.48 -35.89
C ILE A 146 2.80 -5.31 -36.99
N ALA A 147 2.39 -5.13 -38.26
CA ALA A 147 3.03 -5.81 -39.39
C ALA A 147 4.51 -5.41 -39.56
N LYS A 148 4.87 -4.14 -39.32
CA LYS A 148 6.26 -3.65 -39.37
C LYS A 148 7.12 -4.18 -38.21
N ALA A 149 6.53 -4.37 -37.03
CA ALA A 149 7.20 -5.00 -35.89
C ALA A 149 7.43 -6.51 -36.10
N ILE A 150 6.48 -7.20 -36.74
CA ILE A 150 6.61 -8.62 -37.08
C ILE A 150 7.65 -8.84 -38.19
N ALA A 151 7.67 -8.01 -39.24
CA ALA A 151 8.68 -8.08 -40.30
C ALA A 151 10.11 -7.86 -39.78
N ASN A 152 10.30 -6.96 -38.82
CA ASN A 152 11.60 -6.77 -38.18
C ASN A 152 12.00 -7.94 -37.26
N SER A 153 11.04 -8.73 -36.76
CA SER A 153 11.31 -9.88 -35.87
C SER A 153 11.78 -11.14 -36.61
N ALA A 154 11.49 -11.25 -37.91
CA ALA A 154 11.80 -12.44 -38.72
C ALA A 154 13.28 -12.59 -39.09
N ASP A 155 14.08 -11.52 -38.99
CA ASP A 155 15.53 -11.51 -39.31
C ASP A 155 16.44 -11.78 -38.10
N PHE A 156 15.90 -11.86 -36.88
CA PHE A 156 16.70 -12.19 -35.70
C PHE A 156 16.78 -13.71 -35.53
N GLY A 157 17.81 -14.32 -36.11
CA GLY A 157 18.09 -15.75 -35.97
C GLY A 157 18.46 -16.17 -34.54
N SER A 158 18.88 -17.42 -34.37
CA SER A 158 19.40 -17.96 -33.09
C SER A 158 20.65 -17.24 -32.57
N ASP A 159 21.17 -16.27 -33.33
CA ASP A 159 22.32 -15.43 -33.01
C ASP A 159 21.95 -14.19 -32.17
N SER A 160 20.68 -14.00 -31.81
CA SER A 160 20.24 -12.84 -31.00
C SER A 160 19.51 -13.27 -29.74
N THR A 161 19.64 -12.51 -28.65
CA THR A 161 18.90 -12.71 -27.40
C THR A 161 18.02 -11.52 -27.12
N ARG A 162 16.79 -11.81 -26.72
CA ARG A 162 15.81 -10.81 -26.33
C ARG A 162 16.09 -10.35 -24.90
N ILE A 163 16.15 -9.03 -24.71
CA ILE A 163 16.24 -8.40 -23.40
C ILE A 163 15.02 -7.50 -23.16
N TRP A 164 14.63 -7.38 -21.89
CA TRP A 164 13.56 -6.52 -21.41
C TRP A 164 14.13 -5.40 -20.55
N LEU A 165 14.07 -4.18 -21.05
CA LEU A 165 14.44 -2.99 -20.32
C LEU A 165 13.25 -2.43 -19.55
N HIS A 166 13.46 -2.16 -18.26
CA HIS A 166 12.54 -1.47 -17.37
C HIS A 166 13.14 -0.08 -17.13
N LEU A 167 12.54 0.94 -17.72
CA LEU A 167 13.04 2.31 -17.72
C LEU A 167 12.16 3.17 -16.81
N SER A 168 12.76 3.99 -15.95
CA SER A 168 12.02 4.83 -14.99
C SER A 168 12.82 6.10 -14.63
N GLY A 169 12.14 7.25 -14.53
CA GLY A 169 12.73 8.50 -14.08
C GLY A 169 13.75 9.16 -15.02
N ILE A 170 13.89 8.71 -16.26
CA ILE A 170 14.94 9.17 -17.17
C ILE A 170 14.51 10.47 -17.85
N ASP A 171 15.22 11.58 -17.58
CA ASP A 171 15.02 12.81 -18.34
C ASP A 171 15.77 12.75 -19.68
N ALA A 172 15.14 13.23 -20.75
CA ALA A 172 15.71 13.21 -22.10
C ALA A 172 15.04 14.26 -23.01
N SER A 173 15.83 14.85 -23.91
CA SER A 173 15.36 15.84 -24.89
C SER A 173 15.85 15.52 -26.31
N GLU A 174 15.52 16.39 -27.26
CA GLU A 174 16.06 16.27 -28.63
C GLU A 174 17.57 16.58 -28.66
N GLU A 175 18.01 17.53 -27.84
CA GLU A 175 19.41 17.94 -27.70
C GLU A 175 20.23 16.92 -26.89
N GLU A 176 19.62 16.31 -25.87
CA GLU A 176 20.24 15.37 -24.94
C GLU A 176 19.41 14.08 -24.87
N PRO A 177 19.48 13.22 -25.92
CA PRO A 177 18.69 12.00 -25.94
C PRO A 177 19.25 10.94 -25.00
N PHE A 178 18.35 10.16 -24.41
CA PHE A 178 18.72 8.89 -23.75
C PHE A 178 19.01 7.84 -24.82
N GLU A 179 20.19 7.23 -24.77
CA GLU A 179 20.64 6.25 -25.77
C GLU A 179 21.18 4.98 -25.11
N ILE A 180 20.88 3.83 -25.74
CA ILE A 180 21.50 2.54 -25.45
C ILE A 180 22.07 2.02 -26.76
N LEU A 181 23.37 1.77 -26.77
CA LEU A 181 24.12 1.32 -27.93
C LEU A 181 24.72 -0.06 -27.64
N ASP A 182 24.90 -0.86 -28.69
CA ASP A 182 25.61 -2.13 -28.64
C ASP A 182 27.12 -1.85 -28.80
N ALA A 183 27.86 -1.93 -27.69
CA ALA A 183 29.28 -1.60 -27.67
C ALA A 183 30.10 -2.57 -28.53
N ASP A 184 29.65 -3.84 -28.65
CA ASP A 184 30.33 -4.85 -29.47
C ASP A 184 30.10 -4.63 -30.97
N GLN A 185 29.09 -3.84 -31.35
CA GLN A 185 28.76 -3.52 -32.75
C GLN A 185 29.07 -2.07 -33.12
N GLN A 186 30.22 -1.54 -32.69
CA GLN A 186 30.65 -0.18 -33.00
C GLN A 186 29.60 0.86 -32.57
N ASP A 187 29.05 0.71 -31.35
CA ASP A 187 28.03 1.61 -30.80
C ASP A 187 26.77 1.70 -31.68
N LYS A 188 26.35 0.58 -32.27
CA LYS A 188 25.08 0.51 -33.00
C LYS A 188 23.93 0.86 -32.07
N ASN A 189 23.14 1.87 -32.43
CA ASN A 189 22.03 2.33 -31.61
C ASN A 189 20.93 1.24 -31.51
N LEU A 190 20.71 0.74 -30.30
CA LEU A 190 19.65 -0.23 -29.99
C LEU A 190 18.36 0.46 -29.55
N PHE A 191 18.50 1.56 -28.79
CA PHE A 191 17.37 2.35 -28.31
C PHE A 191 17.75 3.83 -28.18
N LYS A 192 16.84 4.70 -28.62
CA LYS A 192 16.95 6.16 -28.46
C LYS A 192 15.61 6.74 -28.03
N SER A 193 15.61 7.57 -27.00
CA SER A 193 14.45 8.36 -26.57
C SER A 193 14.84 9.83 -26.47
N SER A 194 14.20 10.68 -27.28
CA SER A 194 14.28 12.14 -27.16
C SER A 194 13.16 12.73 -26.30
N LYS A 195 12.38 11.87 -25.65
CA LYS A 195 11.32 12.24 -24.72
C LYS A 195 11.66 11.67 -23.35
N PRO A 196 11.33 12.40 -22.27
CA PRO A 196 11.54 11.90 -20.92
C PRO A 196 10.65 10.69 -20.64
N ILE A 197 11.12 9.83 -19.74
CA ILE A 197 10.51 8.58 -19.32
C ILE A 197 10.24 8.68 -17.82
N PHE A 198 9.19 9.41 -17.44
CA PHE A 198 8.84 9.65 -16.03
C PHE A 198 8.22 8.43 -15.34
N LYS A 199 7.44 7.64 -16.07
CA LYS A 199 6.79 6.43 -15.56
C LYS A 199 7.49 5.20 -16.08
N ARG A 200 7.30 4.08 -15.38
CA ARG A 200 7.75 2.76 -15.82
C ARG A 200 7.40 2.54 -17.29
N LYS A 201 8.43 2.38 -18.11
CA LYS A 201 8.31 2.03 -19.53
C LYS A 201 9.09 0.75 -19.77
N GLU A 202 8.41 -0.22 -20.36
CA GLU A 202 9.03 -1.48 -20.73
C GLU A 202 9.37 -1.45 -22.22
N VAL A 203 10.61 -1.78 -22.53
CA VAL A 203 11.12 -1.82 -23.91
C VAL A 203 11.79 -3.17 -24.12
N MET A 204 11.41 -3.85 -25.19
CA MET A 204 12.04 -5.09 -25.60
C MET A 204 13.06 -4.81 -26.69
N LEU A 205 14.31 -5.24 -26.49
CA LEU A 205 15.40 -5.12 -27.46
C LEU A 205 15.96 -6.51 -27.82
N TYR A 206 16.68 -6.58 -28.94
CA TYR A 206 17.46 -7.76 -29.35
C TYR A 206 18.93 -7.38 -29.41
N VAL A 207 19.74 -8.11 -28.66
CA VAL A 207 21.21 -7.98 -28.69
C VAL A 207 21.78 -9.19 -29.39
N ARG A 208 22.75 -9.00 -30.29
CA ARG A 208 23.34 -10.10 -31.03
C ARG A 208 24.48 -10.71 -30.22
N LYS A 209 24.60 -12.03 -30.24
CA LYS A 209 25.76 -12.74 -29.70
C LYS A 209 26.99 -12.38 -30.53
N ALA A 210 28.11 -12.11 -29.85
CA ALA A 210 29.41 -12.02 -30.50
C ALA A 210 29.78 -13.31 -31.27
N ASP A 211 29.44 -14.48 -30.69
CA ASP A 211 29.53 -15.79 -31.34
C ASP A 211 28.15 -16.48 -31.31
N PRO A 212 27.49 -16.71 -32.47
CA PRO A 212 26.21 -17.39 -32.55
C PRO A 212 26.17 -18.78 -31.88
N THR A 213 27.31 -19.45 -31.78
CA THR A 213 27.46 -20.80 -31.20
C THR A 213 27.77 -20.78 -29.70
N ALA A 214 28.03 -19.61 -29.11
CA ALA A 214 28.35 -19.50 -27.70
C ALA A 214 27.16 -19.90 -26.80
N LYS A 215 27.48 -20.72 -25.80
CA LYS A 215 26.54 -21.16 -24.75
C LYS A 215 26.22 -20.04 -23.77
N SER A 216 27.17 -19.15 -23.51
CA SER A 216 27.00 -17.92 -22.75
C SER A 216 26.87 -16.73 -23.69
N HIS A 217 26.06 -15.76 -23.30
CA HIS A 217 25.88 -14.50 -24.00
C HIS A 217 26.00 -13.37 -22.98
N VAL A 218 27.06 -12.59 -23.12
CA VAL A 218 27.25 -11.32 -22.42
C VAL A 218 26.92 -10.21 -23.42
N ALA A 219 26.07 -9.27 -23.02
CA ALA A 219 25.72 -8.10 -23.81
C ALA A 219 26.45 -6.87 -23.25
N ASN A 220 27.32 -6.26 -24.05
CA ASN A 220 28.02 -5.03 -23.65
C ASN A 220 27.20 -3.83 -24.14
N LEU A 221 26.48 -3.18 -23.23
CA LEU A 221 25.61 -2.06 -23.56
C LEU A 221 26.26 -0.74 -23.15
N HIS A 222 26.38 0.17 -24.10
CA HIS A 222 26.80 1.54 -23.87
C HIS A 222 25.57 2.40 -23.55
N ILE A 223 25.41 2.78 -22.29
CA ILE A 223 24.25 3.51 -21.76
C ILE A 223 24.63 4.98 -21.61
N LYS A 224 23.90 5.86 -22.31
CA LYS A 224 24.10 7.30 -22.29
C LYS A 224 22.86 8.00 -21.74
N ILE A 225 23.03 8.68 -20.61
CA ILE A 225 22.01 9.53 -19.98
C ILE A 225 22.65 10.92 -19.75
N PRO A 226 22.69 11.78 -20.79
CA PRO A 226 23.44 13.03 -20.73
C PRO A 226 22.97 13.98 -19.61
N THR A 227 21.66 13.99 -19.34
CA THR A 227 21.01 14.84 -18.31
C THR A 227 21.56 14.62 -16.90
N VAL A 228 22.19 13.47 -16.64
CA VAL A 228 22.81 13.11 -15.36
C VAL A 228 24.30 12.77 -15.51
N GLY A 229 24.89 13.06 -16.67
CA GLY A 229 26.30 12.83 -16.96
C GLY A 229 26.71 11.36 -17.03
N VAL A 230 25.77 10.43 -17.25
CA VAL A 230 26.10 9.01 -17.40
C VAL A 230 26.47 8.72 -18.85
N ASP A 231 27.68 8.21 -19.03
CA ASP A 231 28.22 7.70 -20.30
C ASP A 231 29.08 6.49 -19.96
N SER A 232 28.46 5.31 -19.90
CA SER A 232 29.11 4.09 -19.38
C SER A 232 28.82 2.86 -20.22
N VAL A 233 29.81 1.97 -20.32
CA VAL A 233 29.67 0.64 -20.91
C VAL A 233 29.48 -0.36 -19.78
N VAL A 234 28.42 -1.15 -19.84
CA VAL A 234 28.04 -2.13 -18.82
C VAL A 234 27.82 -3.50 -19.46
N ASP A 235 28.47 -4.51 -18.89
CA ASP A 235 28.38 -5.89 -19.35
C ASP A 235 27.24 -6.62 -18.61
N PHE A 236 26.33 -7.25 -19.36
CA PHE A 236 25.18 -7.98 -18.83
C PHE A 236 25.26 -9.46 -19.20
N ASP A 237 25.37 -10.37 -18.22
CA ASP A 237 25.34 -11.82 -18.48
C ASP A 237 23.90 -12.29 -18.67
N LEU A 238 23.45 -12.33 -19.93
CA LEU A 238 22.09 -12.69 -20.29
C LEU A 238 21.79 -14.18 -20.08
N THR A 239 22.79 -15.00 -19.79
CA THR A 239 22.65 -16.44 -19.63
C THR A 239 22.41 -16.82 -18.18
N THR A 240 23.17 -16.24 -17.26
CA THR A 240 23.11 -16.61 -15.83
C THR A 240 22.32 -15.62 -14.99
N LEU A 241 22.43 -14.31 -15.28
CA LEU A 241 21.82 -13.25 -14.47
C LEU A 241 20.45 -12.81 -15.01
N GLY A 242 20.06 -13.27 -16.20
CA GLY A 242 18.73 -13.08 -16.77
C GLY A 242 18.64 -12.03 -17.86
N THR A 243 17.44 -11.88 -18.43
CA THR A 243 17.20 -11.00 -19.58
C THR A 243 16.46 -9.71 -19.20
N HIS A 244 16.21 -9.46 -17.92
CA HIS A 244 15.55 -8.24 -17.46
C HIS A 244 16.57 -7.26 -16.90
N ILE A 245 16.62 -6.05 -17.46
CA ILE A 245 17.54 -4.98 -17.05
C ILE A 245 16.70 -3.77 -16.62
N LEU A 246 16.93 -3.26 -15.42
CA LEU A 246 16.37 -2.02 -14.90
C LEU A 246 17.39 -0.90 -15.08
N ILE A 247 16.95 0.23 -15.63
CA ILE A 247 17.70 1.49 -15.65
C ILE A 247 16.76 2.54 -15.06
N ALA A 248 17.07 3.00 -13.84
CA ALA A 248 16.27 3.98 -13.13
C ALA A 248 17.14 5.15 -12.66
N VAL A 249 16.66 6.37 -12.89
CA VAL A 249 17.31 7.59 -12.37
C VAL A 249 16.55 8.05 -11.14
N LEU A 250 17.16 7.88 -9.96
CA LEU A 250 16.56 8.16 -8.65
C LEU A 250 16.96 9.56 -8.16
N ASN A 251 16.23 10.06 -7.16
CA ASN A 251 16.53 11.29 -6.42
C ASN A 251 16.81 12.51 -7.33
N GLU A 252 15.84 12.86 -8.17
CA GLU A 252 15.89 14.06 -9.03
C GLU A 252 17.14 14.15 -9.95
N GLY A 253 17.68 13.01 -10.38
CA GLY A 253 18.81 12.99 -11.33
C GLY A 253 20.19 12.77 -10.69
N SER A 254 20.27 12.60 -9.36
CA SER A 254 21.56 12.45 -8.68
C SER A 254 22.11 11.02 -8.65
N ASN A 255 21.25 10.00 -8.80
CA ASN A 255 21.68 8.60 -8.74
C ASN A 255 21.10 7.80 -9.91
N VAL A 256 21.94 7.08 -10.64
CA VAL A 256 21.50 6.12 -11.66
C VAL A 256 21.70 4.70 -11.15
N GLU A 257 20.61 3.97 -11.05
CA GLU A 257 20.57 2.57 -10.64
C GLU A 257 20.42 1.68 -11.87
N ILE A 258 21.36 0.74 -12.05
CA ILE A 258 21.34 -0.24 -13.13
C ILE A 258 21.36 -1.64 -12.51
N GLN A 259 20.31 -2.43 -12.74
CA GLN A 259 20.20 -3.79 -12.19
C GLN A 259 19.84 -4.81 -13.26
N GLN A 260 20.33 -6.04 -13.10
CA GLN A 260 19.96 -7.19 -13.93
C GLN A 260 19.29 -8.27 -13.09
N LYS A 261 18.21 -8.87 -13.60
CA LYS A 261 17.48 -9.96 -12.94
C LYS A 261 17.01 -11.04 -13.91
N THR A 262 16.80 -12.24 -13.36
CA THR A 262 16.25 -13.42 -14.05
C THR A 262 14.75 -13.34 -14.29
N ASN A 263 14.03 -12.47 -13.56
CA ASN A 263 12.60 -12.29 -13.70
C ASN A 263 12.22 -10.80 -13.67
N LYS A 264 10.92 -10.53 -13.90
CA LYS A 264 10.35 -9.18 -13.97
C LYS A 264 10.22 -8.48 -12.60
N MET A 265 10.59 -9.14 -11.48
CA MET A 265 10.37 -8.59 -10.14
C MET A 265 11.50 -7.65 -9.72
N PHE A 266 11.38 -6.38 -10.12
CA PHE A 266 12.11 -5.27 -9.51
C PHE A 266 11.30 -4.68 -8.37
N ASP A 267 11.98 -4.12 -7.38
CA ASP A 267 11.37 -3.47 -6.22
C ASP A 267 10.51 -2.28 -6.68
N GLU A 268 9.29 -2.15 -6.15
CA GLU A 268 8.34 -1.12 -6.58
C GLU A 268 8.85 0.30 -6.30
N LYS A 269 9.77 0.46 -5.35
CA LYS A 269 10.38 1.76 -5.05
C LYS A 269 11.04 2.41 -6.27
N PHE A 270 11.52 1.62 -7.24
CA PHE A 270 12.14 2.13 -8.47
C PHE A 270 11.11 2.68 -9.49
N PHE A 271 9.82 2.44 -9.25
CA PHE A 271 8.74 2.85 -10.13
C PHE A 271 7.74 3.79 -9.45
N ASN A 272 8.03 4.27 -8.24
CA ASN A 272 7.11 5.11 -7.49
C ASN A 272 6.88 6.45 -8.21
N PRO A 273 5.67 6.73 -8.71
CA PRO A 273 5.37 7.92 -9.49
C PRO A 273 5.48 9.22 -8.70
N VAL A 274 5.47 9.18 -7.37
CA VAL A 274 5.56 10.36 -6.50
C VAL A 274 6.85 11.15 -6.77
N HIS A 275 7.94 10.46 -7.11
CA HIS A 275 9.21 11.12 -7.42
C HIS A 275 9.23 11.89 -8.76
N TYR A 276 8.30 11.59 -9.68
CA TYR A 276 8.35 12.14 -11.04
C TYR A 276 7.08 12.89 -11.47
N ALA A 277 6.04 12.94 -10.63
CA ALA A 277 4.80 13.65 -10.92
C ALA A 277 5.04 15.14 -11.21
N ASN A 278 5.95 15.77 -10.46
CA ASN A 278 6.30 17.19 -10.63
C ASN A 278 7.10 17.42 -11.93
N ALA A 279 8.06 16.56 -12.24
CA ALA A 279 8.84 16.65 -13.48
C ALA A 279 7.95 16.40 -14.73
N GLU A 280 6.99 15.47 -14.64
CA GLU A 280 6.00 15.23 -15.70
C GLU A 280 5.10 16.46 -15.92
N ARG A 281 4.66 17.12 -14.85
CA ARG A 281 3.86 18.35 -14.92
C ARG A 281 4.63 19.49 -15.57
N GLU A 282 5.87 19.73 -15.13
CA GLU A 282 6.73 20.77 -15.69
C GLU A 282 7.02 20.54 -17.19
N TYR A 283 7.32 19.30 -17.58
CA TYR A 283 7.53 18.97 -18.99
C TYR A 283 6.28 19.24 -19.83
N LYS A 284 5.08 18.90 -19.33
CA LYS A 284 3.80 19.20 -19.99
C LYS A 284 3.55 20.70 -20.11
N GLU A 285 3.90 21.48 -19.09
CA GLU A 285 3.78 22.94 -19.13
C GLU A 285 4.74 23.57 -20.15
N LYS A 286 6.02 23.19 -20.13
CA LYS A 286 7.03 23.66 -21.10
C LYS A 286 6.65 23.32 -22.54
N THR A 287 6.11 22.13 -22.78
CA THR A 287 5.65 21.74 -24.12
C THR A 287 4.35 22.46 -24.53
N ARG A 288 3.45 22.79 -23.60
CA ARG A 288 2.23 23.55 -23.87
C ARG A 288 2.51 25.00 -24.26
N VAL A 289 3.51 25.64 -23.66
CA VAL A 289 3.92 27.02 -23.99
C VAL A 289 4.50 27.09 -25.41
N LYS A 290 5.31 26.11 -25.83
CA LYS A 290 5.89 26.07 -27.19
C LYS A 290 4.85 25.91 -28.31
N THR A 291 3.68 25.30 -28.05
CA THR A 291 2.61 25.14 -29.05
C THR A 291 1.67 26.33 -29.15
N THR A 292 1.63 27.23 -28.16
CA THR A 292 0.75 28.42 -28.17
C THR A 292 1.39 29.66 -28.79
N THR A 293 2.66 29.61 -29.20
CA THR A 293 3.39 30.75 -29.81
C THR A 293 3.46 30.72 -31.34
N LYS A 294 2.58 29.97 -32.01
CA LYS A 294 2.45 30.00 -33.47
C LYS A 294 1.00 30.29 -33.83
N TYR A 295 0.82 31.30 -34.69
CA TYR A 295 -0.42 32.00 -35.05
C TYR A 295 -0.75 33.15 -34.12
N ASP A 296 -0.11 34.30 -34.38
CA ASP A 296 -0.69 35.65 -34.32
C ASP A 296 0.28 36.59 -35.07
N ASP A 297 0.47 36.34 -36.37
CA ASP A 297 0.99 37.32 -37.33
C ASP A 297 -0.18 37.62 -38.26
N ASP A 298 -1.02 38.59 -37.88
CA ASP A 298 -1.91 39.41 -38.71
C ASP A 298 -2.97 40.03 -37.78
N ASP A 299 -2.67 41.15 -37.13
CA ASP A 299 -3.47 42.39 -37.29
C ASP A 299 -2.90 43.55 -36.46
N ASP A 300 -2.96 44.70 -37.09
CA ASP A 300 -2.32 45.95 -36.72
C ASP A 300 -3.37 46.83 -36.03
N SER A 301 -3.49 46.78 -34.69
CA SER A 301 -4.09 47.88 -33.91
C SER A 301 -4.01 47.70 -32.38
N ALA A 302 -3.44 48.72 -31.72
CA ALA A 302 -3.58 48.96 -30.28
C ALA A 302 -5.07 49.22 -29.93
N PRO A 303 -5.56 48.80 -28.74
CA PRO A 303 -5.29 49.60 -27.54
C PRO A 303 -5.19 48.81 -26.20
N THR A 304 -4.45 49.39 -25.25
CA THR A 304 -4.64 49.23 -23.78
C THR A 304 -6.11 49.56 -23.41
N PRO A 305 -6.74 49.07 -22.31
CA PRO A 305 -6.15 48.59 -21.05
C PRO A 305 -6.94 47.50 -20.27
N GLN A 306 -6.42 47.19 -19.07
CA GLN A 306 -7.07 46.76 -17.82
C GLN A 306 -6.65 45.38 -17.29
N GLN A 307 -5.71 45.47 -16.34
CA GLN A 307 -5.39 44.45 -15.36
C GLN A 307 -6.64 44.06 -14.56
N VAL A 308 -7.14 42.85 -14.81
CA VAL A 308 -8.00 42.14 -13.87
C VAL A 308 -7.07 41.23 -13.07
N ALA A 309 -6.86 41.58 -11.79
CA ALA A 309 -6.20 40.72 -10.83
C ALA A 309 -7.03 39.44 -10.67
N LYS A 310 -6.61 38.36 -11.33
CA LYS A 310 -7.09 37.02 -11.03
C LYS A 310 -6.54 36.61 -9.67
N HIS A 311 -7.44 36.42 -8.71
CA HIS A 311 -7.17 35.72 -7.46
C HIS A 311 -6.48 34.40 -7.79
N GLY A 312 -5.26 34.24 -7.28
CA GLY A 312 -4.45 33.05 -7.49
C GLY A 312 -5.14 31.83 -6.90
N ASP A 313 -5.25 30.79 -7.73
CA ASP A 313 -5.40 29.43 -7.25
C ASP A 313 -4.21 29.16 -6.32
N SER A 314 -4.51 29.03 -5.03
CA SER A 314 -3.57 28.63 -3.99
C SER A 314 -3.08 27.22 -4.33
N GLU A 315 -2.00 27.12 -5.11
CA GLU A 315 -1.20 25.90 -5.20
C GLU A 315 -0.89 25.48 -3.77
N SER A 316 -1.42 24.32 -3.36
CA SER A 316 -1.12 23.74 -2.07
C SER A 316 0.40 23.61 -1.98
N LEU A 317 1.02 24.42 -1.12
CA LEU A 317 2.44 24.33 -0.86
C LEU A 317 2.71 22.90 -0.38
N ASP A 318 3.52 22.15 -1.12
CA ASP A 318 3.97 20.83 -0.67
C ASP A 318 4.59 21.01 0.73
N GLU A 319 4.12 20.26 1.73
CA GLU A 319 4.73 20.27 3.06
C GLU A 319 5.84 19.22 3.15
N VAL A 320 6.94 19.53 3.84
CA VAL A 320 8.02 18.59 4.17
C VAL A 320 7.88 18.18 5.62
N THR A 321 7.72 16.88 5.87
CA THR A 321 7.69 16.32 7.24
C THR A 321 9.08 15.86 7.68
N VAL A 322 9.60 16.46 8.76
CA VAL A 322 10.81 16.01 9.45
C VAL A 322 10.43 15.08 10.59
N THR A 323 11.09 13.93 10.70
CA THR A 323 10.87 12.93 11.76
C THR A 323 12.09 12.82 12.65
N LEU A 324 11.93 13.06 13.94
CA LEU A 324 12.97 13.07 14.96
C LEU A 324 12.81 11.89 15.93
N TYR A 325 13.80 11.01 15.98
CA TYR A 325 13.91 9.86 16.88
C TYR A 325 14.73 10.26 18.09
N VAL A 326 14.13 10.21 19.28
CA VAL A 326 14.75 10.59 20.54
C VAL A 326 14.87 9.35 21.43
N ASN A 327 16.08 8.99 21.85
CA ASN A 327 16.33 7.76 22.62
C ASN A 327 17.26 8.01 23.81
N ASN A 328 17.01 7.34 24.94
CA ASN A 328 17.84 7.35 26.14
C ASN A 328 18.11 8.77 26.67
N ILE A 329 17.07 9.58 26.82
CA ILE A 329 17.20 10.96 27.32
C ILE A 329 16.68 11.05 28.76
N PRO A 330 17.53 11.39 29.74
CA PRO A 330 17.09 11.59 31.11
C PRO A 330 16.24 12.87 31.22
N ALA A 331 15.10 12.77 31.91
CA ALA A 331 14.30 13.92 32.29
C ALA A 331 13.47 13.66 33.54
N SER A 332 13.13 14.74 34.23
CA SER A 332 12.20 14.74 35.36
C SER A 332 11.42 16.05 35.38
N LYS A 333 10.40 16.13 36.25
CA LYS A 333 9.67 17.40 36.48
C LYS A 333 10.56 18.57 36.91
N LYS A 334 11.66 18.30 37.62
CA LYS A 334 12.60 19.34 38.07
C LYS A 334 13.64 19.68 37.00
N GLU A 335 13.93 18.73 36.14
CA GLU A 335 15.00 18.78 35.14
C GLU A 335 14.47 18.22 33.82
N PRO A 336 13.61 18.97 33.11
CA PRO A 336 13.02 18.52 31.87
C PRO A 336 14.07 18.44 30.76
N PHE A 337 13.73 17.73 29.69
CA PHE A 337 14.42 17.91 28.42
C PHE A 337 13.50 18.65 27.45
N THR A 338 14.07 19.62 26.72
CA THR A 338 13.35 20.45 25.76
C THR A 338 14.07 20.46 24.42
N ILE A 339 13.30 20.34 23.35
CA ILE A 339 13.74 20.42 21.96
C ILE A 339 13.12 21.69 21.40
N TYR A 340 13.96 22.58 20.88
CA TYR A 340 13.55 23.76 20.14
C TYR A 340 13.82 23.54 18.66
N MET A 341 12.89 23.94 17.80
CA MET A 341 13.08 23.96 16.34
C MET A 341 12.94 25.40 15.86
N ASN A 342 13.95 25.91 15.16
CA ASN A 342 14.04 27.29 14.68
C ASN A 342 13.82 28.36 15.78
N GLY A 343 14.19 28.01 17.03
CA GLY A 343 14.07 28.88 18.19
C GLY A 343 12.79 28.67 19.03
N ASP A 344 11.77 28.04 18.45
CA ASP A 344 10.50 27.79 19.13
C ASP A 344 10.51 26.46 19.89
N GLU A 345 9.85 26.41 21.05
CA GLU A 345 9.71 25.17 21.83
C GLU A 345 8.85 24.17 21.06
N PHE A 346 9.49 23.14 20.52
CA PHE A 346 8.83 22.12 19.71
C PHE A 346 8.33 20.96 20.58
N PHE A 347 9.14 20.52 21.54
CA PHE A 347 8.80 19.41 22.42
C PHE A 347 9.46 19.55 23.78
N LYS A 348 8.73 19.21 24.85
CA LYS A 348 9.24 19.18 26.21
C LYS A 348 8.78 17.89 26.89
N SER A 349 9.71 17.15 27.50
CA SER A 349 9.37 16.03 28.38
C SER A 349 9.80 16.30 29.81
N GLU A 350 8.91 15.99 30.72
CA GLU A 350 9.17 15.91 32.16
C GLU A 350 9.36 14.46 32.63
N GLU A 351 9.33 13.50 31.70
CA GLU A 351 9.54 12.07 31.92
C GLU A 351 10.78 11.59 31.15
N GLU A 352 11.58 10.73 31.79
CA GLU A 352 12.72 10.06 31.17
C GLU A 352 12.27 9.20 29.98
N ILE A 353 13.04 9.28 28.88
CA ILE A 353 12.94 8.33 27.78
C ILE A 353 14.00 7.24 28.02
N PRO A 354 13.63 6.04 28.48
CA PRO A 354 14.61 4.98 28.75
C PRO A 354 15.21 4.44 27.46
N VAL A 355 16.39 3.80 27.54
CA VAL A 355 17.07 3.12 26.39
C VAL A 355 16.16 2.17 25.61
N THR A 356 15.16 1.60 26.27
CA THR A 356 14.22 0.65 25.68
C THR A 356 13.13 1.31 24.84
N ARG A 357 13.00 2.64 24.90
CA ARG A 357 11.96 3.43 24.24
C ARG A 357 12.60 4.48 23.35
N THR A 358 12.06 4.62 22.14
CA THR A 358 12.35 5.75 21.25
C THR A 358 11.08 6.59 21.16
N ALA A 359 11.17 7.88 21.46
CA ALA A 359 10.10 8.83 21.14
C ALA A 359 10.29 9.31 19.71
N ILE A 360 9.22 9.28 18.91
CA ILE A 360 9.25 9.73 17.52
C ILE A 360 8.39 10.99 17.43
N LEU A 361 9.03 12.10 17.05
CA LEU A 361 8.41 13.42 16.94
C LEU A 361 8.37 13.82 15.46
N ARG A 362 7.28 14.44 15.02
CA ARG A 362 7.13 14.90 13.62
C ARG A 362 6.85 16.40 13.59
N ALA A 363 7.56 17.11 12.72
CA ALA A 363 7.37 18.53 12.44
C ALA A 363 7.14 18.71 10.93
N THR A 364 6.15 19.51 10.54
CA THR A 364 5.92 19.88 9.15
C THR A 364 6.47 21.28 8.89
N PHE A 365 7.03 21.48 7.70
CA PHE A 365 7.56 22.75 7.23
C PHE A 365 7.08 22.99 5.80
N ASP A 366 6.87 24.25 5.44
CA ASP A 366 6.63 24.62 4.06
C ASP A 366 7.86 24.24 3.22
N LYS A 367 7.65 23.59 2.07
CA LYS A 367 8.74 23.29 1.15
C LYS A 367 9.34 24.60 0.65
N PRO A 368 10.67 24.77 0.72
CA PRO A 368 11.30 25.99 0.25
C PRO A 368 11.13 26.13 -1.27
N PRO A 369 11.25 27.36 -1.81
CA PRO A 369 11.29 27.60 -3.25
C PRO A 369 12.32 26.70 -3.95
N ARG A 370 12.07 26.38 -5.23
CA ARG A 370 12.94 25.48 -6.00
C ARG A 370 14.38 26.02 -6.03
N GLY A 371 15.33 25.18 -5.60
CA GLY A 371 16.76 25.52 -5.54
C GLY A 371 17.20 26.09 -4.19
N GLU A 372 16.27 26.37 -3.27
CA GLU A 372 16.58 26.73 -1.90
C GLU A 372 16.63 25.49 -0.98
N GLU A 373 17.48 25.57 0.04
CA GLU A 373 17.69 24.48 0.99
C GLU A 373 16.82 24.72 2.23
N LEU A 374 16.08 23.69 2.66
CA LEU A 374 15.38 23.73 3.94
C LEU A 374 16.38 23.39 5.04
N ILE A 375 16.90 24.42 5.71
CA ILE A 375 17.79 24.27 6.86
C ILE A 375 16.96 24.47 8.12
N VAL A 376 16.87 23.41 8.94
CA VAL A 376 16.18 23.45 10.23
C VAL A 376 17.22 23.47 11.33
N GLU A 377 17.07 24.41 12.25
CA GLU A 377 17.92 24.56 13.42
C GLU A 377 17.28 23.88 14.62
N ILE A 378 17.97 22.92 15.22
CA ILE A 378 17.45 22.18 16.37
C ILE A 378 18.37 22.41 17.56
N ARG A 379 17.79 22.84 18.68
CA ARG A 379 18.47 22.97 19.97
C ARG A 379 17.90 21.95 20.95
N PHE A 380 18.79 21.15 21.53
CA PHE A 380 18.47 20.18 22.56
C PHE A 380 18.98 20.68 23.89
N LYS A 381 18.07 20.86 24.84
CA LYS A 381 18.37 21.23 26.23
C LYS A 381 17.99 20.08 27.15
N ILE A 382 18.96 19.48 27.84
CA ILE A 382 18.74 18.38 28.80
C ILE A 382 19.22 18.88 30.16
N ASP A 383 18.30 19.40 30.96
CA ASP A 383 18.65 20.08 32.22
C ASP A 383 19.34 19.11 33.20
N ALA A 384 18.94 17.84 33.21
CA ALA A 384 19.50 16.80 34.08
C ALA A 384 20.99 16.50 33.84
N ARG A 385 21.55 16.97 32.71
CA ARG A 385 22.94 16.73 32.31
C ARG A 385 23.72 18.01 32.01
N ASP A 386 23.12 19.18 32.26
CA ASP A 386 23.68 20.49 31.89
C ASP A 386 24.09 20.54 30.40
N VAL A 387 23.26 19.94 29.55
CA VAL A 387 23.48 19.88 28.11
C VAL A 387 22.61 20.93 27.43
N ASP A 388 23.24 21.77 26.62
CA ASP A 388 22.55 22.72 25.76
C ASP A 388 23.28 22.80 24.43
N THR A 389 22.83 22.01 23.46
CA THR A 389 23.50 21.85 22.16
C THR A 389 22.59 22.30 21.04
N LYS A 390 23.17 22.98 20.05
CA LYS A 390 22.47 23.55 18.91
C LYS A 390 23.12 23.08 17.61
N GLN A 391 22.31 22.57 16.68
CA GLN A 391 22.80 22.01 15.41
C GLN A 391 21.85 22.38 14.27
N GLN A 392 22.41 22.70 13.11
CA GLN A 392 21.64 22.92 11.88
C GLN A 392 21.64 21.65 11.04
N PHE A 393 20.47 21.32 10.49
CA PHE A 393 20.24 20.16 9.64
C PHE A 393 19.69 20.61 8.29
N ASN A 394 20.30 20.14 7.22
CA ASN A 394 19.84 20.42 5.86
C ASN A 394 18.86 19.33 5.43
N ILE A 395 17.58 19.59 5.59
CA ILE A 395 16.51 18.60 5.37
C ILE A 395 16.44 18.19 3.90
N THR A 396 16.62 19.14 2.99
CA THR A 396 16.62 18.88 1.54
C THR A 396 17.80 18.02 1.11
N LYS A 397 19.02 18.31 1.61
CA LYS A 397 20.25 17.64 1.14
C LYS A 397 20.63 16.37 1.86
N ASN A 398 20.21 16.18 3.10
CA ASN A 398 20.69 15.07 3.93
C ASN A 398 19.56 14.16 4.43
N GLY A 399 18.31 14.52 4.13
CA GLY A 399 17.12 13.73 4.44
C GLY A 399 16.30 14.25 5.62
N THR A 400 15.08 13.73 5.73
CA THR A 400 14.05 14.18 6.68
C THR A 400 14.05 13.43 8.00
N PHE A 401 14.90 12.42 8.18
CA PHE A 401 14.96 11.63 9.40
C PHE A 401 16.16 12.08 10.23
N LEU A 402 15.92 12.33 11.52
CA LEU A 402 16.91 12.80 12.48
C LEU A 402 16.92 11.90 13.70
N PHE A 403 18.08 11.52 14.20
CA PHE A 403 18.21 10.76 15.45
C PHE A 403 18.99 11.58 16.48
N PHE A 404 18.48 11.58 17.70
CA PHE A 404 19.09 12.18 18.87
C PHE A 404 19.06 11.19 20.03
N GLY A 405 20.20 10.94 20.65
CA GLY A 405 20.25 10.11 21.85
C GLY A 405 21.51 10.30 22.67
N VAL A 406 21.48 9.87 23.93
CA VAL A 406 22.68 9.77 24.76
C VAL A 406 23.20 8.34 24.67
N GLU A 407 24.46 8.18 24.28
CA GLU A 407 25.14 6.89 24.17
C GLU A 407 26.24 6.81 25.24
N LYS A 408 26.34 5.67 25.94
CA LYS A 408 27.46 5.40 26.85
C LYS A 408 28.68 4.95 26.03
N ALA A 409 29.77 5.69 26.13
CA ALA A 409 31.07 5.36 25.56
C ALA A 409 32.07 5.11 26.71
N GLY A 410 32.04 3.88 27.24
CA GLY A 410 32.77 3.53 28.48
C GLY A 410 32.08 4.14 29.70
N ASP A 411 32.85 4.83 30.54
CA ASP A 411 32.34 5.56 31.71
C ASP A 411 31.81 6.97 31.38
N ALA A 412 32.02 7.43 30.14
CA ALA A 412 31.53 8.71 29.65
C ALA A 412 30.22 8.54 28.87
N GLU A 413 29.34 9.52 28.94
CA GLU A 413 28.17 9.63 28.09
C GLU A 413 28.43 10.68 27.00
N ARG A 414 28.01 10.37 25.77
CA ARG A 414 28.11 11.28 24.63
C ARG A 414 26.74 11.47 24.00
N ILE A 415 26.49 12.68 23.51
CA ILE A 415 25.32 12.97 22.71
C ILE A 415 25.60 12.50 21.29
N GLN A 416 24.67 11.76 20.70
CA GLN A 416 24.72 11.31 19.33
C GLN A 416 23.61 12.00 18.54
N MET A 417 24.00 12.65 17.45
CA MET A 417 23.10 13.23 16.45
C MET A 417 23.39 12.58 15.10
N LYS A 418 22.36 12.13 14.39
CA LYS A 418 22.47 11.59 13.03
C LYS A 418 21.34 12.12 12.15
N GLN A 419 21.59 12.22 10.85
CA GLN A 419 20.59 12.59 9.83
C GLN A 419 20.71 11.62 8.65
N GLN A 420 19.58 11.21 8.08
CA GLN A 420 19.56 10.36 6.88
C GLN A 420 18.24 10.49 6.09
N PHE A 421 18.22 9.93 4.89
CA PHE A 421 17.09 9.98 3.96
C PHE A 421 15.99 8.93 4.19
N ASN A 422 16.24 7.91 5.02
CA ASN A 422 15.31 6.82 5.26
C ASN A 422 15.01 6.61 6.75
N ASP A 423 13.89 5.96 7.04
CA ASP A 423 13.47 5.61 8.40
C ASP A 423 14.20 4.36 8.92
N THR A 424 15.53 4.36 8.91
CA THR A 424 16.32 3.23 9.44
C THR A 424 16.95 3.50 10.80
N PHE A 425 16.56 4.59 11.49
CA PHE A 425 16.98 4.84 12.88
C PHE A 425 16.27 3.94 13.89
N GLY A 426 15.37 3.07 13.43
CA GLY A 426 14.92 1.92 14.19
C GLY A 426 16.10 1.10 14.74
N PRO A 427 15.90 0.33 15.82
CA PRO A 427 16.97 -0.42 16.46
C PRO A 427 17.53 -1.48 15.50
N GLN A 428 18.49 -1.11 14.67
CA GLN A 428 19.40 -2.06 14.07
C GLN A 428 20.16 -2.69 15.23
N SER A 429 19.91 -3.96 15.47
CA SER A 429 20.65 -4.80 16.39
C SER A 429 22.14 -4.49 16.26
N SER A 430 22.76 -4.02 17.34
CA SER A 430 24.19 -3.80 17.49
C SER A 430 25.01 -5.11 17.46
N GLN A 431 24.56 -6.12 16.69
CA GLN A 431 25.26 -7.36 16.41
C GLN A 431 25.73 -7.37 14.97
N GLN A 432 26.85 -6.70 14.68
CA GLN A 432 27.77 -7.20 13.65
C GLN A 432 29.16 -6.57 13.73
N THR A 433 29.78 -6.62 14.92
CA THR A 433 31.25 -6.66 15.02
C THR A 433 31.65 -7.24 16.38
N ALA A 434 31.75 -8.57 16.46
CA ALA A 434 32.79 -9.33 17.20
C ALA A 434 32.32 -10.75 17.56
N THR A 435 33.16 -11.72 17.16
CA THR A 435 33.37 -13.05 17.73
C THR A 435 32.21 -14.06 17.80
N LYS A 436 32.29 -15.04 16.88
CA LYS A 436 31.71 -16.39 17.01
C LYS A 436 32.00 -16.98 18.39
N SER A 437 31.00 -17.14 19.23
CA SER A 437 31.04 -18.04 20.39
C SER A 437 29.62 -18.50 20.75
N ALA A 438 29.48 -19.84 20.80
CA ALA A 438 28.42 -20.68 21.38
C ALA A 438 26.95 -20.21 21.33
N ALA A 439 26.13 -21.03 20.66
CA ALA A 439 24.68 -20.93 20.55
C ALA A 439 23.98 -20.86 21.92
N SER A 440 23.73 -19.64 22.38
CA SER A 440 22.61 -19.31 23.27
C SER A 440 21.46 -18.91 22.37
N SER A 441 20.32 -19.59 22.48
CA SER A 441 19.07 -19.28 21.78
C SER A 441 18.57 -17.90 22.20
N SER A 442 19.13 -16.83 21.63
CA SER A 442 18.60 -15.49 21.77
C SER A 442 17.27 -15.48 21.01
N SER A 443 16.16 -15.40 21.75
CA SER A 443 14.85 -15.14 21.17
C SER A 443 14.96 -13.90 20.30
N GLU A 444 14.77 -14.06 19.00
CA GLU A 444 14.72 -12.95 18.06
C GLU A 444 13.60 -11.99 18.52
N ILE A 445 13.76 -10.68 18.38
CA ILE A 445 12.81 -9.67 18.88
C ILE A 445 12.16 -8.99 17.68
N ILE A 446 10.82 -8.91 17.65
CA ILE A 446 10.07 -8.15 16.65
C ILE A 446 9.75 -6.74 17.23
N PRO A 447 10.05 -5.65 16.49
CA PRO A 447 9.53 -4.33 16.84
C PRO A 447 8.04 -4.22 16.48
N VAL A 448 7.23 -3.62 17.35
CA VAL A 448 5.82 -3.31 17.08
C VAL A 448 5.61 -1.81 17.15
N HIS A 449 5.02 -1.23 16.11
CA HIS A 449 4.84 0.21 15.95
C HIS A 449 3.40 0.60 16.24
N PHE A 450 3.17 1.47 17.20
CA PHE A 450 1.86 2.00 17.59
C PHE A 450 1.74 3.45 17.12
N HIS A 451 0.89 3.70 16.14
CA HIS A 451 0.57 5.00 15.58
C HIS A 451 -0.64 5.57 16.32
N LEU A 452 -0.43 6.60 17.12
CA LEU A 452 -1.43 7.24 17.95
C LEU A 452 -1.89 8.54 17.28
N ALA A 453 -3.19 8.66 16.98
CA ALA A 453 -3.76 9.84 16.33
C ALA A 453 -4.99 10.35 17.10
N ASN A 454 -5.21 11.67 17.08
CA ASN A 454 -6.36 12.33 17.69
C ASN A 454 -6.54 12.02 19.20
N ILE A 455 -5.43 11.92 19.95
CA ILE A 455 -5.46 11.55 21.37
C ILE A 455 -5.50 12.80 22.25
N ASN A 456 -6.59 13.00 23.00
CA ASN A 456 -6.61 13.98 24.08
C ASN A 456 -5.96 13.39 25.33
N ALA A 457 -5.03 14.15 25.90
CA ALA A 457 -4.42 13.78 27.16
C ALA A 457 -4.04 15.01 27.98
N SER A 458 -4.08 14.85 29.29
CA SER A 458 -3.53 15.82 30.23
C SER A 458 -2.78 15.09 31.35
N ALA A 459 -2.05 15.84 32.18
CA ALA A 459 -1.39 15.26 33.35
C ALA A 459 -2.38 14.57 34.31
N GLU A 460 -3.61 15.09 34.42
CA GLU A 460 -4.68 14.54 35.27
C GLU A 460 -5.43 13.39 34.59
N LYS A 461 -5.59 13.45 33.26
CA LYS A 461 -6.31 12.47 32.44
C LYS A 461 -5.42 11.98 31.30
N PRO A 462 -4.43 11.12 31.59
CA PRO A 462 -3.51 10.64 30.57
C PRO A 462 -4.17 9.63 29.63
N PHE A 463 -3.59 9.48 28.44
CA PHE A 463 -3.80 8.30 27.61
C PHE A 463 -2.76 7.23 27.97
N GLU A 464 -3.20 5.99 28.15
CA GLU A 464 -2.36 4.86 28.58
C GLU A 464 -2.52 3.69 27.61
N LEU A 465 -1.40 3.06 27.25
CA LEU A 465 -1.37 1.88 26.38
C LEU A 465 -0.74 0.71 27.10
N PHE A 466 -1.43 -0.42 27.11
CA PHE A 466 -0.99 -1.66 27.73
C PHE A 466 -0.90 -2.77 26.69
N VAL A 467 0.14 -3.58 26.78
CA VAL A 467 0.32 -4.80 25.99
C VAL A 467 0.52 -5.96 26.95
N ASN A 468 -0.32 -6.99 26.86
CA ASN A 468 -0.34 -8.14 27.76
C ASN A 468 -0.39 -7.72 29.24
N GLY A 469 -1.23 -6.70 29.54
CA GLY A 469 -1.39 -6.14 30.87
C GLY A 469 -0.24 -5.22 31.35
N GLN A 470 0.87 -5.14 30.63
CA GLN A 470 1.99 -4.25 30.95
C GLN A 470 1.82 -2.90 30.29
N GLN A 471 1.87 -1.81 31.06
CA GLN A 471 1.84 -0.45 30.51
C GLN A 471 3.13 -0.20 29.72
N ILE A 472 2.99 -0.01 28.40
CA ILE A 472 4.12 0.28 27.50
C ILE A 472 4.24 1.76 27.16
N TYR A 473 3.15 2.52 27.34
CA TYR A 473 3.12 3.94 27.01
C TYR A 473 2.15 4.74 27.88
N LYS A 474 2.51 5.99 28.13
CA LYS A 474 1.67 6.99 28.78
C LYS A 474 1.89 8.33 28.08
N GLN A 475 0.79 8.99 27.71
CA GLN A 475 0.78 10.33 27.17
C GLN A 475 0.04 11.24 28.14
N THR A 476 0.67 12.34 28.52
CA THR A 476 0.12 13.36 29.42
C THR A 476 -0.12 14.70 28.73
N GLN A 477 0.17 14.79 27.43
CA GLN A 477 -0.01 15.98 26.62
C GLN A 477 -0.96 15.68 25.46
N ASP A 478 -1.88 16.60 25.21
CA ASP A 478 -2.80 16.52 24.09
C ASP A 478 -2.03 16.47 22.76
N LEU A 479 -2.34 15.47 21.93
CA LEU A 479 -1.77 15.37 20.59
C LEU A 479 -2.54 16.24 19.58
N GLY A 480 -3.82 16.53 19.81
CA GLY A 480 -4.69 17.17 18.82
C GLY A 480 -4.60 16.46 17.46
N ASP A 481 -4.34 17.22 16.38
CA ASP A 481 -4.18 16.68 15.02
C ASP A 481 -2.80 16.03 14.78
N LYS A 482 -1.91 16.02 15.78
CA LYS A 482 -0.58 15.43 15.66
C LYS A 482 -0.66 13.92 15.84
N MET A 483 0.25 13.21 15.15
CA MET A 483 0.43 11.78 15.33
C MET A 483 1.69 11.51 16.15
N ALA A 484 1.62 10.56 17.08
CA ALA A 484 2.78 10.02 17.80
C ALA A 484 3.02 8.57 17.39
N ILE A 485 4.29 8.15 17.29
CA ILE A 485 4.63 6.73 17.05
C ILE A 485 5.41 6.20 18.24
N VAL A 486 4.92 5.10 18.80
CA VAL A 486 5.56 4.38 19.91
C VAL A 486 6.05 3.05 19.38
N THR A 487 7.28 2.66 19.69
CA THR A 487 7.80 1.35 19.29
C THR A 487 7.99 0.46 20.52
N GLY A 488 7.27 -0.66 20.57
CA GLY A 488 7.46 -1.75 21.52
C GLY A 488 8.38 -2.83 20.97
N LYS A 489 8.91 -3.68 21.85
CA LYS A 489 9.73 -4.85 21.48
C LYS A 489 9.09 -6.09 22.06
N LEU A 490 8.77 -7.07 21.21
CA LEU A 490 8.16 -8.34 21.62
C LEU A 490 9.02 -9.52 21.16
N PRO A 491 8.99 -10.66 21.89
CA PRO A 491 9.68 -11.86 21.45
C PRO A 491 9.08 -12.37 20.14
N LYS A 492 9.93 -12.75 19.18
CA LYS A 492 9.54 -13.43 17.95
C LYS A 492 9.18 -14.87 18.29
N ILE A 493 7.89 -15.14 18.29
CA ILE A 493 7.31 -16.47 18.35
C ILE A 493 6.34 -16.59 17.18
N ASP A 494 6.21 -17.81 16.63
CA ASP A 494 5.19 -18.07 15.61
C ASP A 494 3.80 -17.87 16.22
N ASP A 495 2.89 -17.24 15.47
CA ASP A 495 1.54 -16.89 15.93
C ASP A 495 1.53 -15.98 17.17
N LEU A 496 2.44 -15.00 17.25
CA LEU A 496 2.49 -14.04 18.36
C LEU A 496 1.18 -13.26 18.45
N ARG A 497 0.41 -13.54 19.51
CA ARG A 497 -0.78 -12.79 19.89
C ARG A 497 -0.50 -11.87 21.06
N ILE A 498 -1.10 -10.69 21.03
CA ILE A 498 -1.04 -9.74 22.13
C ILE A 498 -2.43 -9.27 22.52
N ASP A 499 -2.62 -9.02 23.81
CA ASP A 499 -3.76 -8.30 24.35
C ASP A 499 -3.38 -6.82 24.42
N LEU A 500 -3.91 -6.01 23.50
CA LEU A 500 -3.71 -4.58 23.46
C LEU A 500 -4.88 -3.90 24.20
N ARG A 501 -4.57 -3.04 25.17
CA ARG A 501 -5.57 -2.22 25.86
C ARG A 501 -5.20 -0.75 25.79
N ALA A 502 -6.06 0.06 25.21
CA ALA A 502 -5.92 1.51 25.09
C ALA A 502 -6.92 2.22 26.01
N VAL A 503 -6.44 3.14 26.84
CA VAL A 503 -7.27 3.86 27.82
C VAL A 503 -7.13 5.37 27.59
N ALA A 504 -8.17 6.01 27.08
CA ALA A 504 -8.23 7.46 26.88
C ALA A 504 -9.03 8.12 28.02
N LYS A 505 -8.37 8.42 29.14
CA LYS A 505 -9.05 8.94 30.35
C LYS A 505 -9.69 10.31 30.14
N ALA A 506 -9.17 11.12 29.22
CA ALA A 506 -9.74 12.42 28.90
C ALA A 506 -11.14 12.29 28.28
N ASP A 507 -11.31 11.30 27.41
CA ASP A 507 -12.53 11.01 26.68
C ASP A 507 -13.43 9.97 27.38
N GLY A 508 -12.92 9.32 28.43
CA GLY A 508 -13.66 8.29 29.17
C GLY A 508 -13.83 6.99 28.39
N LEU A 509 -12.90 6.72 27.45
CA LEU A 509 -12.93 5.54 26.58
C LEU A 509 -11.87 4.53 27.00
N GLU A 510 -12.21 3.25 26.87
CA GLU A 510 -11.31 2.12 27.07
C GLU A 510 -11.66 1.05 26.04
N GLU A 511 -10.64 0.52 25.36
CA GLU A 511 -10.79 -0.52 24.33
C GLU A 511 -9.73 -1.59 24.53
N GLU A 512 -10.12 -2.86 24.38
CA GLU A 512 -9.23 -4.02 24.55
C GLU A 512 -9.40 -4.96 23.35
N SER A 513 -8.30 -5.37 22.75
CA SER A 513 -8.29 -6.17 21.52
C SER A 513 -7.17 -7.19 21.52
N GLU A 514 -7.49 -8.44 21.14
CA GLU A 514 -6.50 -9.49 20.89
C GLU A 514 -6.02 -9.39 19.43
N LEU A 515 -4.72 -9.19 19.23
CA LEU A 515 -4.09 -8.91 17.93
C LEU A 515 -3.06 -9.97 17.61
N ASN A 516 -2.96 -10.37 16.34
CA ASN A 516 -1.95 -11.33 15.89
C ASN A 516 -0.85 -10.63 15.09
N ILE A 517 0.24 -10.29 15.76
CA ILE A 517 1.34 -9.45 15.24
C ILE A 517 2.07 -10.14 14.10
N THR A 518 2.21 -11.46 14.14
CA THR A 518 2.90 -12.22 13.08
C THR A 518 2.05 -12.39 11.81
N LYS A 519 0.72 -12.42 11.93
CA LYS A 519 -0.16 -12.76 10.81
C LYS A 519 -0.64 -11.53 10.05
N TYR A 520 -0.98 -10.45 10.75
CA TYR A 520 -1.59 -9.26 10.15
C TYR A 520 -0.66 -8.03 10.18
N GLY A 521 0.60 -8.23 10.61
CA GLY A 521 1.64 -7.21 10.61
C GLY A 521 1.86 -6.54 11.97
N ASN A 522 2.98 -5.82 12.06
CA ASN A 522 3.49 -5.23 13.30
C ASN A 522 3.24 -3.72 13.42
N TYR A 523 2.38 -3.16 12.57
CA TYR A 523 1.94 -1.76 12.63
C TYR A 523 0.51 -1.69 13.14
N LEU A 524 0.29 -0.90 14.18
CA LEU A 524 -0.98 -0.75 14.88
C LEU A 524 -1.35 0.73 14.93
N LYS A 525 -2.47 1.12 14.34
CA LYS A 525 -3.02 2.48 14.46
C LYS A 525 -4.10 2.48 15.54
N ILE A 526 -3.97 3.40 16.49
CA ILE A 526 -4.93 3.66 17.56
C ILE A 526 -5.38 5.10 17.40
N GLU A 527 -6.63 5.28 17.03
CA GLU A 527 -7.21 6.58 16.73
C GLU A 527 -8.50 6.75 17.53
N ILE A 528 -8.67 7.88 18.19
CA ILE A 528 -9.98 8.23 18.76
C ILE A 528 -10.81 8.83 17.63
N SER A 529 -12.03 8.34 17.45
CA SER A 529 -12.94 8.84 16.43
C SER A 529 -13.16 10.36 16.56
N SER A 530 -13.47 11.06 15.46
CA SER A 530 -13.63 12.52 15.48
C SER A 530 -14.78 12.99 16.37
N ASP A 531 -15.81 12.16 16.57
CA ASP A 531 -16.91 12.38 17.51
C ASP A 531 -16.57 11.94 18.95
N ARG A 532 -15.35 11.43 19.18
CA ARG A 532 -14.80 11.00 20.47
C ARG A 532 -15.66 9.94 21.18
N SER A 533 -16.27 9.05 20.41
CA SER A 533 -17.16 8.00 20.94
C SER A 533 -16.50 6.62 21.00
N VAL A 534 -15.44 6.37 20.22
CA VAL A 534 -14.79 5.06 20.09
C VAL A 534 -13.27 5.22 19.93
N ILE A 535 -12.52 4.21 20.40
CA ILE A 535 -11.10 4.04 20.05
C ILE A 535 -11.03 2.99 18.93
N ASP A 536 -10.62 3.41 17.74
CA ASP A 536 -10.41 2.53 16.59
C ASP A 536 -9.00 1.93 16.61
N ILE A 537 -8.92 0.60 16.58
CA ILE A 537 -7.66 -0.14 16.51
C ILE A 537 -7.56 -0.83 15.15
N THR A 538 -6.54 -0.46 14.38
CA THR A 538 -6.30 -0.98 13.04
C THR A 538 -4.92 -1.62 12.96
N GLN A 539 -4.82 -2.80 12.33
CA GLN A 539 -3.55 -3.53 12.18
C GLN A 539 -3.14 -3.66 10.71
N ALA A 540 -1.85 -3.44 10.41
CA ALA A 540 -1.29 -3.54 9.06
C ALA A 540 0.15 -4.09 9.06
N ASP A 541 0.61 -4.47 7.87
CA ASP A 541 1.96 -4.94 7.54
C ASP A 541 2.95 -3.81 7.25
N ASN A 542 2.47 -2.58 7.04
CA ASN A 542 3.28 -1.40 6.78
C ASN A 542 2.70 -0.15 7.47
N ALA A 543 3.48 0.93 7.45
CA ALA A 543 3.15 2.21 8.09
C ALA A 543 2.08 3.03 7.35
N ASP A 544 1.78 2.71 6.10
CA ASP A 544 0.80 3.41 5.25
C ASP A 544 -0.62 2.84 5.43
N PHE A 545 -0.74 1.67 6.07
CA PHE A 545 -2.01 0.99 6.37
C PHE A 545 -2.82 0.60 5.12
N ASP A 546 -2.17 0.44 3.96
CA ASP A 546 -2.80 0.14 2.66
C ASP A 546 -3.57 -1.20 2.60
N ASN A 547 -3.37 -2.11 3.57
CA ASN A 547 -4.11 -3.38 3.71
C ASN A 547 -4.62 -3.60 5.14
N ALA A 548 -4.98 -2.51 5.80
CA ALA A 548 -5.46 -2.50 7.17
C ALA A 548 -6.60 -3.51 7.42
N THR A 549 -6.42 -4.35 8.43
CA THR A 549 -7.52 -5.12 9.03
C THR A 549 -8.09 -4.30 10.18
N ILE A 550 -9.36 -3.92 10.05
CA ILE A 550 -10.11 -3.29 11.14
C ILE A 550 -10.43 -4.39 12.16
N VAL A 551 -10.01 -4.17 13.41
CA VAL A 551 -10.24 -5.11 14.49
C VAL A 551 -11.60 -4.77 15.09
N ASP A 552 -12.64 -5.48 14.65
CA ASP A 552 -14.01 -5.23 15.08
C ASP A 552 -14.20 -5.71 16.54
N SER A 553 -14.20 -4.78 17.48
CA SER A 553 -14.27 -5.03 18.93
C SER A 553 -15.59 -5.66 19.40
N LYS A 554 -16.62 -5.70 18.55
CA LYS A 554 -17.96 -6.20 18.90
C LYS A 554 -18.09 -7.71 19.09
N LYS A 555 -17.03 -8.51 18.99
CA LYS A 555 -17.12 -9.99 18.95
C LYS A 555 -16.41 -10.76 20.06
N MET A 556 -15.98 -10.12 21.15
CA MET A 556 -15.54 -10.89 22.33
C MET A 556 -16.71 -11.24 23.25
N PRO A 557 -16.91 -12.53 23.61
CA PRO A 557 -17.84 -12.91 24.66
C PRO A 557 -17.31 -12.38 26.00
N SER A 558 -18.09 -11.55 26.68
CA SER A 558 -17.74 -11.01 28.00
C SER A 558 -17.49 -12.16 28.98
N LYS A 559 -16.20 -12.43 29.23
CA LYS A 559 -15.77 -13.46 30.17
C LYS A 559 -15.89 -12.87 31.56
N SER A 560 -17.05 -13.07 32.19
CA SER A 560 -17.29 -12.68 33.57
C SER A 560 -16.25 -13.32 34.49
N SER A 561 -15.43 -12.48 35.11
CA SER A 561 -14.55 -12.83 36.21
C SER A 561 -15.40 -13.08 37.46
N SER A 562 -15.80 -14.34 37.67
CA SER A 562 -16.47 -14.76 38.91
C SER A 562 -15.46 -15.38 39.88
N SER A 563 -15.27 -14.71 41.01
CA SER A 563 -14.65 -15.26 42.21
C SER A 563 -15.58 -16.28 42.87
N SER A 564 -15.00 -17.44 43.19
CA SER A 564 -15.58 -18.61 43.86
C SER A 564 -16.36 -18.35 45.15
N THR A 565 -17.52 -19.01 45.32
CA THR A 565 -17.89 -19.78 46.54
C THR A 565 -18.99 -20.81 46.23
N THR A 566 -18.60 -22.09 46.33
CA THR A 566 -19.32 -23.31 46.80
C THR A 566 -20.86 -23.30 46.90
N THR A 567 -21.56 -24.26 46.25
CA THR A 567 -22.09 -25.52 46.84
C THR A 567 -23.25 -26.14 46.03
N SER A 568 -22.97 -27.30 45.42
CA SER A 568 -23.79 -28.53 45.26
C SER A 568 -25.21 -28.58 44.63
N LYS A 569 -25.33 -29.61 43.76
CA LYS A 569 -26.49 -30.51 43.46
C LYS A 569 -27.33 -30.28 42.20
N THR A 570 -26.86 -30.93 41.12
CA THR A 570 -27.51 -31.87 40.17
C THR A 570 -28.79 -32.56 40.74
N PRO A 571 -29.83 -32.99 39.96
CA PRO A 571 -29.64 -33.63 38.64
C PRO A 571 -30.75 -33.51 37.54
N GLU A 572 -30.32 -33.90 36.32
CA GLU A 572 -31.02 -34.69 35.26
C GLU A 572 -32.40 -34.22 34.74
N LYS A 573 -32.75 -34.23 33.44
CA LYS A 573 -32.53 -35.24 32.38
C LYS A 573 -33.13 -34.73 31.03
N LYS A 574 -32.45 -34.98 29.89
CA LYS A 574 -32.94 -35.47 28.56
C LYS A 574 -34.19 -34.84 27.88
N THR A 575 -34.35 -34.68 26.56
CA THR A 575 -33.58 -34.93 25.32
C THR A 575 -34.37 -34.30 24.14
N THR A 576 -33.66 -33.88 23.09
CA THR A 576 -33.94 -33.93 21.63
C THR A 576 -35.12 -33.19 20.93
N THR A 577 -34.69 -32.42 19.90
CA THR A 577 -35.18 -32.31 18.49
C THR A 577 -36.29 -31.34 18.05
N SER A 578 -35.83 -30.38 17.22
CA SER A 578 -36.32 -29.94 15.89
C SER A 578 -37.71 -29.29 15.71
N GLN A 579 -37.65 -27.96 15.51
CA GLN A 579 -37.99 -27.25 14.27
C GLN A 579 -39.47 -26.96 13.90
N SER A 580 -39.81 -25.67 14.02
CA SER A 580 -40.51 -24.78 13.07
C SER A 580 -41.78 -24.06 13.56
N SER A 581 -41.68 -22.72 13.47
CA SER A 581 -42.72 -21.68 13.29
C SER A 581 -43.87 -21.55 14.30
N SER A 582 -43.72 -20.59 15.23
CA SER A 582 -44.79 -19.61 15.56
C SER A 582 -44.21 -18.47 16.42
N SER A 583 -44.33 -17.21 15.97
CA SER A 583 -43.83 -16.00 16.64
C SER A 583 -44.69 -15.57 17.84
N GLY A 584 -45.15 -16.54 18.64
CA GLY A 584 -45.98 -16.31 19.84
C GLY A 584 -45.26 -16.60 21.15
N GLY A 585 -44.12 -17.30 21.13
CA GLY A 585 -43.39 -17.70 22.34
C GLY A 585 -42.40 -16.66 22.88
N ASP A 586 -41.90 -15.76 22.03
CA ASP A 586 -40.79 -14.87 22.36
C ASP A 586 -41.19 -13.76 23.37
N TYR A 587 -42.47 -13.37 23.36
CA TYR A 587 -42.97 -12.31 24.25
C TYR A 587 -42.95 -12.72 25.74
N LEU A 588 -43.21 -13.99 26.06
CA LEU A 588 -43.19 -14.47 27.45
C LEU A 588 -41.76 -14.52 28.00
N ASP A 589 -40.79 -14.92 27.18
CA ASP A 589 -39.38 -14.95 27.57
C ASP A 589 -38.81 -13.54 27.76
N GLN A 590 -39.24 -12.58 26.93
CA GLN A 590 -38.86 -11.18 27.10
C GLN A 590 -39.49 -10.54 28.35
N LEU A 591 -40.75 -10.87 28.68
CA LEU A 591 -41.39 -10.42 29.92
C LEU A 591 -40.72 -11.01 31.17
N LYS A 592 -40.28 -12.26 31.12
CA LYS A 592 -39.53 -12.90 32.21
C LYS A 592 -38.18 -12.22 32.44
N LYS A 593 -37.42 -11.94 31.36
CA LYS A 593 -36.15 -11.20 31.45
C LYS A 593 -36.32 -9.78 32.01
N LEU A 594 -37.39 -9.07 31.64
CA LEU A 594 -37.67 -7.76 32.24
C LEU A 594 -37.96 -7.86 33.74
N GLY A 595 -38.65 -8.92 34.18
CA GLY A 595 -38.89 -9.16 35.60
C GLY A 595 -37.60 -9.41 36.37
N GLU A 596 -36.71 -10.23 35.82
CA GLU A 596 -35.39 -10.52 36.41
C GLU A 596 -34.52 -9.25 36.51
N LEU A 597 -34.53 -8.38 35.50
CA LEU A 597 -33.79 -7.10 35.53
C LEU A 597 -34.35 -6.10 36.55
N ARG A 598 -35.67 -6.08 36.75
CA ARG A 598 -36.31 -5.27 37.80
C ARG A 598 -35.95 -5.81 39.18
N ASP A 599 -36.07 -7.12 39.39
CA ASP A 599 -35.78 -7.76 40.68
C ASP A 599 -34.28 -7.66 41.04
N ALA A 600 -33.40 -7.55 40.04
CA ALA A 600 -31.99 -7.24 40.20
C ALA A 600 -31.70 -5.74 40.51
N GLY A 601 -32.72 -4.88 40.53
CA GLY A 601 -32.58 -3.44 40.75
C GLY A 601 -31.94 -2.67 39.58
N ILE A 602 -31.81 -3.29 38.41
CA ILE A 602 -31.21 -2.69 37.21
C ILE A 602 -32.20 -1.76 36.50
N LEU A 603 -33.50 -2.07 36.58
CA LEU A 603 -34.58 -1.23 36.08
C LEU A 603 -35.40 -0.68 37.24
N THR A 604 -35.80 0.59 37.17
CA THR A 604 -36.81 1.12 38.09
C THR A 604 -38.19 0.57 37.74
N GLU A 605 -39.14 0.64 38.69
CA GLU A 605 -40.51 0.17 38.45
C GLU A 605 -41.17 0.94 37.28
N GLU A 606 -40.87 2.23 37.11
CA GLU A 606 -41.38 3.02 35.98
C GLU A 606 -40.86 2.51 34.62
N GLU A 607 -39.57 2.21 34.53
CA GLU A 607 -38.94 1.70 33.30
C GLU A 607 -39.42 0.29 32.94
N PHE A 608 -39.63 -0.55 33.96
CA PHE A 608 -40.20 -1.89 33.80
C PHE A 608 -41.60 -1.81 33.19
N GLN A 609 -42.47 -0.95 33.71
CA GLN A 609 -43.84 -0.79 33.19
C GLN A 609 -43.85 -0.24 31.75
N ALA A 610 -42.95 0.70 31.42
CA ALA A 610 -42.84 1.25 30.07
C ALA A 610 -42.42 0.19 29.04
N LYS A 611 -41.41 -0.62 29.35
CA LYS A 611 -40.94 -1.70 28.46
C LYS A 611 -41.96 -2.85 28.36
N LYS A 612 -42.64 -3.17 29.46
CA LYS A 612 -43.72 -4.17 29.49
C LYS A 612 -44.88 -3.79 28.56
N LYS A 613 -45.31 -2.52 28.56
CA LYS A 613 -46.34 -2.03 27.64
C LYS A 613 -45.92 -2.14 26.18
N LYS A 614 -44.67 -1.77 25.86
CA LYS A 614 -44.12 -1.87 24.51
C LYS A 614 -44.12 -3.30 23.96
N ILE A 615 -43.81 -4.28 24.80
CA ILE A 615 -43.78 -5.71 24.43
C ILE A 615 -45.21 -6.27 24.27
N LEU A 616 -46.16 -5.77 25.06
CA LEU A 616 -47.57 -6.18 24.99
C LEU A 616 -48.38 -5.42 23.92
N GLY A 617 -47.81 -4.38 23.30
CA GLY A 617 -48.49 -3.53 22.32
C GLY A 617 -49.65 -2.70 22.90
N LEU A 618 -49.52 -2.25 24.16
CA LEU A 618 -50.55 -1.51 24.93
C LEU A 618 -50.28 -0.01 25.04
#